data_AF-A0A8T5FDW2-F1
#
_entry.id   AF-A0A8T5FDW2-F1
#
_cell.length_a   1.000
_cell.length_b   1.000
_cell.length_c   1.000
_cell.angle_alpha   90.00
_cell.angle_beta   90.00
_cell.angle_gamma   90.00
#
_symmetry.space_group_name_H-M   'P 1'
#
loop_
_entity.id
_entity.type
_entity.pdbx_description
1 polymer ?
#
loop_
_entity_poly.entity_id
_entity_poly.type
_entity_poly.pdbx_seq_one_letter_code
_entity_poly.pdbx_strand_id
1 'polypeptide(L)'
;MFDFFKRSKKDQKRETLRQNRVNGQSAEDMYRAEADLYGVDYTRTGRGHDFEEKRYDWKSGKTHKVKVEVKSNDAPLSKLQKKTRKKNPKNYEVRRYNTSFFGFGGIVPPKKKKKSKKTDYDPEDMFGTNNGGWF
;
A
#
# COMPACT_ATOMS: atom_id res chain seq x y z
N MET A 1 -39.37 1.67 25.51
CA MET A 1 -38.59 2.86 25.12
C MET A 1 -37.24 2.39 24.58
N PHE A 2 -36.94 2.68 23.30
CA PHE A 2 -35.66 2.52 22.57
C PHE A 2 -35.09 1.13 22.20
N ASP A 3 -35.51 0.59 21.05
CA ASP A 3 -34.65 -0.31 20.26
C ASP A 3 -34.86 -0.18 18.72
N PHE A 4 -35.39 0.98 18.27
CA PHE A 4 -35.80 1.23 16.88
C PHE A 4 -34.70 1.85 15.98
N PHE A 5 -33.52 2.15 16.52
CA PHE A 5 -32.47 2.93 15.81
C PHE A 5 -31.18 2.15 15.50
N LYS A 6 -31.18 0.81 15.58
CA LYS A 6 -30.05 0.03 15.04
C LYS A 6 -30.18 -0.04 13.52
N ARG A 7 -29.50 0.86 12.80
CA ARG A 7 -29.26 0.75 11.34
C ARG A 7 -28.97 -0.71 11.00
N SER A 8 -29.67 -1.25 10.00
CA SER A 8 -29.46 -2.64 9.56
C SER A 8 -27.98 -2.85 9.22
N LYS A 9 -27.42 -4.01 9.58
CA LYS A 9 -26.04 -4.39 9.24
C LYS A 9 -25.77 -4.24 7.73
N LYS A 10 -26.81 -4.40 6.89
CA LYS A 10 -26.75 -4.18 5.44
C LYS A 10 -26.53 -2.71 5.07
N ASP A 11 -27.23 -1.79 5.72
CA ASP A 11 -27.11 -0.35 5.46
C ASP A 11 -25.76 0.18 5.93
N GLN A 12 -25.28 -0.28 7.09
CA GLN A 12 -23.94 0.04 7.58
C GLN A 12 -22.87 -0.40 6.57
N LYS A 13 -22.97 -1.63 6.06
CA LYS A 13 -22.04 -2.15 5.05
C LYS A 13 -22.09 -1.33 3.76
N ARG A 14 -23.29 -0.94 3.30
CA ARG A 14 -23.46 -0.11 2.10
C ARG A 14 -22.79 1.24 2.26
N GLU A 15 -22.97 1.87 3.43
CA GLU A 15 -22.36 3.15 3.74
C GLU A 15 -20.84 3.05 3.82
N THR A 16 -20.30 2.01 4.46
CA THR A 16 -18.85 1.77 4.49
C THR A 16 -18.26 1.58 3.08
N LEU A 17 -18.95 0.82 2.22
CA LEU A 17 -18.50 0.62 0.83
C LEU A 17 -18.54 1.92 0.03
N ARG A 18 -19.57 2.74 0.24
CA ARG A 18 -19.68 4.06 -0.37
C ARG A 18 -18.54 4.96 0.09
N GLN A 19 -18.28 5.03 1.38
CA GLN A 19 -17.20 5.85 1.94
C GLN A 19 -15.83 5.39 1.42
N ASN A 20 -15.58 4.09 1.34
CA ASN A 20 -14.35 3.55 0.78
C ASN A 20 -14.18 3.92 -0.69
N ARG A 21 -15.26 3.94 -1.48
CA ARG A 21 -15.23 4.36 -2.89
C ARG A 21 -14.90 5.85 -3.02
N VAL A 22 -15.55 6.70 -2.22
CA VAL A 22 -15.29 8.14 -2.20
C VAL A 22 -13.84 8.41 -1.80
N ASN A 23 -13.36 7.78 -0.73
CA ASN A 23 -11.97 7.91 -0.28
C ASN A 23 -10.98 7.45 -1.36
N GLY A 24 -11.28 6.35 -2.06
CA GLY A 24 -10.44 5.87 -3.17
C GLY A 24 -10.37 6.90 -4.30
N GLN A 25 -11.51 7.47 -4.68
CA GLN A 25 -11.59 8.50 -5.72
C GLN A 25 -10.84 9.77 -5.32
N SER A 26 -11.04 10.28 -4.10
CA SER A 26 -10.32 11.45 -3.61
C SER A 26 -8.81 11.24 -3.57
N ALA A 27 -8.34 10.05 -3.20
CA ALA A 27 -6.91 9.73 -3.23
C ALA A 27 -6.35 9.75 -4.66
N GLU A 28 -7.08 9.24 -5.65
CA GLU A 28 -6.69 9.34 -7.06
C GLU A 28 -6.67 10.79 -7.55
N ASP A 29 -7.64 11.61 -7.16
CA ASP A 29 -7.71 13.02 -7.56
C ASP A 29 -6.56 13.83 -6.94
N MET A 30 -6.22 13.58 -5.66
CA MET A 30 -5.04 14.16 -5.01
C MET A 30 -3.75 13.78 -5.72
N TYR A 31 -3.62 12.52 -6.15
CA TYR A 31 -2.47 12.07 -6.92
C TYR A 31 -2.35 12.80 -8.26
N ARG A 32 -3.46 12.96 -9.00
CA ARG A 32 -3.44 13.69 -10.28
C ARG A 32 -3.04 15.14 -10.09
N ALA A 33 -3.64 15.82 -9.12
CA ALA A 33 -3.30 17.19 -8.80
C ALA A 33 -1.82 17.36 -8.42
N GLU A 34 -1.26 16.41 -7.65
CA GLU A 34 0.16 16.38 -7.32
C GLU A 34 1.03 16.16 -8.57
N ALA A 35 0.68 15.20 -9.42
CA ALA A 35 1.43 14.91 -10.63
C ALA A 35 1.40 16.07 -11.63
N ASP A 36 0.23 16.70 -11.82
CA ASP A 36 0.06 17.88 -12.65
C ASP A 36 0.89 19.06 -12.12
N LEU A 37 0.89 19.29 -10.80
CA LEU A 37 1.67 20.35 -10.16
C LEU A 37 3.18 20.17 -10.36
N TYR A 38 3.67 18.94 -10.30
CA TYR A 38 5.08 18.62 -10.51
C TYR A 38 5.45 18.41 -11.98
N GLY A 39 4.50 18.55 -12.91
CA GLY A 39 4.73 18.35 -14.34
C GLY A 39 5.16 16.91 -14.68
N VAL A 40 4.68 15.92 -13.93
CA VAL A 40 5.00 14.51 -14.16
C VAL A 40 4.07 13.94 -15.21
N ASP A 41 4.65 13.32 -16.24
CA ASP A 41 3.87 12.54 -17.22
C ASP A 41 3.37 11.24 -16.58
N TYR A 42 2.04 11.10 -16.44
CA TYR A 42 1.41 9.87 -15.95
C TYR A 42 0.39 9.31 -16.93
N THR A 43 0.16 7.99 -16.84
CA THR A 43 -0.88 7.30 -17.59
C THR A 43 -1.65 6.37 -16.66
N ARG A 44 -2.98 6.45 -16.65
CA ARG A 44 -3.82 5.52 -15.88
C ARG A 44 -3.72 4.13 -16.49
N THR A 45 -3.53 3.12 -15.64
CA THR A 45 -3.47 1.71 -16.04
C THR A 45 -4.53 0.89 -15.28
N GLY A 46 -4.63 -0.41 -15.58
CA GLY A 46 -5.55 -1.32 -14.90
C GLY A 46 -4.94 -2.67 -14.54
N ARG A 47 -3.62 -2.82 -14.60
CA ARG A 47 -2.93 -4.13 -14.47
C ARG A 47 -1.98 -4.14 -13.28
N GLY A 48 -2.56 -4.27 -12.07
CA GLY A 48 -1.81 -4.46 -10.82
C GLY A 48 -1.08 -3.22 -10.28
N HIS A 49 -1.40 -2.06 -10.83
CA HIS A 49 -1.06 -0.70 -10.41
C HIS A 49 -2.12 0.26 -10.98
N ASP A 50 -2.21 1.48 -10.47
CA ASP A 50 -3.23 2.45 -10.88
C ASP A 50 -2.68 3.41 -11.95
N PHE A 51 -1.41 3.81 -11.84
CA PHE A 51 -0.77 4.76 -12.75
C PHE A 51 0.66 4.34 -13.11
N GLU A 52 1.09 4.63 -14.33
CA GLU A 52 2.49 4.55 -14.75
C GLU A 52 3.01 5.97 -14.96
N GLU A 53 4.06 6.35 -14.22
CA GLU A 53 4.76 7.62 -14.39
C GLU A 53 6.00 7.45 -15.27
N LYS A 54 6.28 8.45 -16.11
CA LYS A 54 7.55 8.60 -16.79
C LYS A 54 8.36 9.65 -16.04
N ARG A 55 9.45 9.23 -15.41
CA ARG A 55 10.37 10.13 -14.72
C ARG A 55 11.65 10.28 -15.52
N TYR A 56 12.03 11.52 -15.78
CA TYR A 56 13.33 11.82 -16.36
C TYR A 56 14.39 11.85 -15.26
N ASP A 57 15.42 11.02 -15.39
CA ASP A 57 16.58 11.08 -14.51
C ASP A 57 17.66 11.97 -15.14
N TRP A 58 17.83 13.17 -14.57
CA TRP A 58 18.80 14.15 -15.05
C TRP A 58 20.25 13.66 -14.96
N LYS A 59 20.55 12.72 -14.05
CA LYS A 59 21.90 12.21 -13.86
C LYS A 59 22.27 11.18 -14.92
N SER A 60 21.32 10.33 -15.32
CA SER A 60 21.54 9.30 -16.34
C SER A 60 21.07 9.70 -17.74
N GLY A 61 20.35 10.81 -17.88
CA GLY A 61 19.74 11.28 -19.13
C GLY A 61 18.62 10.37 -19.65
N LYS A 62 18.12 9.45 -18.82
CA LYS A 62 17.16 8.40 -19.23
C LYS A 62 15.81 8.60 -18.59
N THR A 63 14.76 8.40 -19.40
CA THR A 63 13.39 8.30 -18.89
C THR A 63 13.12 6.88 -18.42
N HIS A 64 12.70 6.74 -17.16
CA HIS A 64 12.32 5.45 -16.58
C HIS A 64 10.84 5.45 -16.21
N LYS A 65 10.25 4.26 -16.31
CA LYS A 65 8.84 4.02 -15.98
C LYS A 65 8.71 3.56 -14.54
N VAL A 66 7.88 4.24 -13.77
CA VAL A 66 7.58 3.91 -12.37
C VAL A 66 6.10 3.54 -12.27
N LYS A 67 5.81 2.36 -11.71
CA LYS A 67 4.45 1.92 -11.43
C LYS A 67 4.02 2.49 -10.09
N VAL A 68 2.92 3.24 -10.09
CA VAL A 68 2.38 3.89 -8.91
C VAL A 68 1.04 3.28 -8.55
N GLU A 69 0.92 2.89 -7.29
CA GLU A 69 -0.30 2.41 -6.67
C GLU A 69 -0.78 3.44 -5.67
N VAL A 70 -2.02 3.90 -5.83
CA VAL A 70 -2.61 4.94 -5.01
C VAL A 70 -3.56 4.32 -4.01
N LYS A 71 -3.34 4.57 -2.73
CA LYS A 71 -4.19 4.07 -1.65
C LYS A 71 -4.69 5.20 -0.77
N SER A 72 -5.97 5.18 -0.46
CA SER A 72 -6.52 6.01 0.61
C SER A 72 -6.12 5.44 1.97
N ASN A 73 -5.56 6.26 2.84
CA ASN A 73 -5.20 5.91 4.23
C ASN A 73 -4.35 4.62 4.30
N ASP A 74 -4.67 3.74 5.24
CA ASP A 74 -4.01 2.44 5.47
C ASP A 74 -4.61 1.28 4.66
N ALA A 75 -5.27 1.58 3.53
CA ALA A 75 -5.85 0.54 2.70
C ALA A 75 -4.80 -0.51 2.28
N PRO A 76 -5.08 -1.82 2.47
CA PRO A 76 -4.12 -2.87 2.18
C PRO A 76 -3.92 -3.03 0.67
N LEU A 77 -2.72 -3.46 0.28
CA LEU A 77 -2.46 -3.89 -1.09
C LEU A 77 -3.15 -5.23 -1.39
N SER A 78 -3.69 -5.35 -2.59
CA SER A 78 -4.24 -6.62 -3.09
C SER A 78 -3.12 -7.67 -3.28
N LYS A 79 -3.48 -8.95 -3.36
CA LYS A 79 -2.52 -10.04 -3.60
C LYS A 79 -1.73 -9.81 -4.91
N LEU A 80 -2.40 -9.33 -5.96
CA LEU A 80 -1.77 -9.02 -7.24
C LEU A 80 -0.76 -7.87 -7.10
N GLN A 81 -1.14 -6.79 -6.43
CA GLN A 81 -0.29 -5.62 -6.20
C GLN A 81 0.97 -5.98 -5.40
N LYS A 82 0.81 -6.80 -4.35
CA LYS A 82 1.93 -7.35 -3.58
C LYS A 82 2.89 -8.16 -4.45
N LYS A 83 2.38 -9.01 -5.35
CA LYS A 83 3.18 -9.77 -6.31
C LYS A 83 3.90 -8.85 -7.31
N THR A 84 3.20 -7.87 -7.86
CA THR A 84 3.78 -6.88 -8.81
C THR A 84 4.90 -6.08 -8.16
N ARG A 85 4.71 -5.64 -6.92
CA ARG A 85 5.75 -4.96 -6.12
C ARG A 85 6.96 -5.86 -5.90
N LYS A 86 6.74 -7.13 -5.54
CA LYS A 86 7.84 -8.09 -5.34
C LYS A 86 8.63 -8.32 -6.64
N LYS A 87 7.95 -8.35 -7.79
CA LYS A 87 8.58 -8.50 -9.11
C LYS A 87 9.34 -7.25 -9.57
N ASN A 88 8.91 -6.06 -9.15
CA ASN A 88 9.46 -4.77 -9.61
C ASN A 88 9.83 -3.85 -8.43
N PRO A 89 10.74 -4.24 -7.52
CA PRO A 89 10.96 -3.51 -6.27
C PRO A 89 11.54 -2.10 -6.46
N LYS A 90 12.27 -1.85 -7.55
CA LYS A 90 12.90 -0.55 -7.83
C LYS A 90 11.94 0.45 -8.50
N ASN A 91 10.92 -0.05 -9.21
CA ASN A 91 10.04 0.75 -10.06
C ASN A 91 8.57 0.56 -9.66
N TYR A 92 8.30 0.27 -8.38
CA TYR A 92 6.95 0.14 -7.85
C TYR A 92 6.82 0.96 -6.57
N GLU A 93 6.03 2.02 -6.65
CA GLU A 93 5.81 2.99 -5.57
C GLU A 93 4.35 2.88 -5.09
N VAL A 94 4.16 2.99 -3.77
CA VAL A 94 2.82 3.03 -3.17
C VAL A 94 2.66 4.40 -2.55
N ARG A 95 1.78 5.22 -3.11
CA ARG A 95 1.44 6.54 -2.58
C ARG A 95 0.18 6.45 -1.74
N ARG A 96 0.26 6.97 -0.52
CA ARG A 96 -0.84 6.94 0.43
C ARG A 96 -1.30 8.36 0.70
N TYR A 97 -2.56 8.63 0.41
CA TYR A 97 -3.19 9.92 0.68
C TYR A 97 -4.13 9.78 1.86
N ASN A 98 -3.98 10.67 2.84
CA ASN A 98 -4.89 10.72 3.96
C ASN A 98 -6.17 11.44 3.52
N THR A 99 -7.30 10.73 3.56
CA THR A 99 -8.62 11.28 3.21
C THR A 99 -9.48 11.54 4.45
N SER A 100 -8.98 11.25 5.66
CA SER A 100 -9.72 11.47 6.90
C SER A 100 -9.53 12.90 7.44
N PHE A 101 -10.57 13.71 7.22
CA PHE A 101 -11.20 14.66 8.15
C PHE A 101 -10.44 15.87 8.72
N PHE A 102 -9.34 16.37 8.14
CA PHE A 102 -8.95 17.79 8.33
C PHE A 102 -8.06 18.27 7.17
N GLY A 103 -8.63 19.10 6.31
CA GLY A 103 -7.89 20.10 5.54
C GLY A 103 -6.95 19.62 4.42
N PHE A 104 -6.91 20.43 3.38
CA PHE A 104 -5.79 20.58 2.47
C PHE A 104 -4.41 20.26 3.08
N GLY A 105 -3.60 19.47 2.35
CA GLY A 105 -2.14 19.52 2.43
C GLY A 105 -1.51 18.65 3.52
N GLY A 106 -0.90 17.54 3.11
CA GLY A 106 -0.02 16.79 4.00
C GLY A 106 0.44 15.48 3.40
N ILE A 107 1.48 15.54 2.54
CA ILE A 107 2.29 14.36 2.21
C ILE A 107 2.90 13.88 3.53
N VAL A 108 2.38 12.78 4.09
CA VAL A 108 2.97 12.17 5.27
C VAL A 108 4.18 11.34 4.79
N PRO A 109 5.42 11.66 5.22
CA PRO A 109 6.56 10.83 4.86
C PRO A 109 6.40 9.41 5.40
N PRO A 110 6.86 8.37 4.68
CA PRO A 110 6.67 6.99 5.09
C PRO A 110 7.32 6.75 6.47
N LYS A 111 6.51 6.33 7.45
CA LYS A 111 7.00 5.93 8.77
C LYS A 111 8.05 4.81 8.60
N LYS A 112 9.32 5.13 8.91
CA LYS A 112 10.42 4.16 8.95
C LYS A 112 10.04 3.00 9.88
N LYS A 113 10.00 1.79 9.33
CA LYS A 113 9.83 0.56 10.12
C LYS A 113 11.00 0.45 11.10
N LYS A 114 10.72 0.43 12.41
CA LYS A 114 11.69 0.00 13.42
C LYS A 114 12.14 -1.42 13.07
N LYS A 115 13.45 -1.63 12.88
CA LYS A 115 14.04 -2.97 12.77
C LYS A 115 13.75 -3.71 14.07
N SER A 116 12.95 -4.79 13.99
CA SER A 116 12.93 -5.78 15.06
C SER A 116 14.31 -6.42 15.14
N LYS A 117 14.90 -6.44 16.34
CA LYS A 117 16.15 -7.17 16.63
C LYS A 117 15.98 -8.62 16.19
N LYS A 118 16.96 -9.15 15.44
CA LYS A 118 17.12 -10.60 15.27
C LYS A 118 17.38 -11.16 16.67
N THR A 119 16.54 -12.09 17.11
CA THR A 119 16.94 -13.04 18.15
C THR A 119 17.76 -14.10 17.41
N ASP A 120 19.00 -14.26 17.85
CA ASP A 120 19.93 -15.24 17.34
C ASP A 120 19.34 -16.64 17.60
N TYR A 121 19.28 -17.45 16.54
CA TYR A 121 18.85 -18.84 16.61
C TYR A 121 20.14 -19.66 16.64
N ASP A 122 20.47 -20.22 17.80
CA ASP A 122 21.63 -21.08 17.97
C ASP A 122 21.39 -22.42 17.25
N PRO A 123 22.31 -22.88 16.38
CA PRO A 123 22.17 -24.13 15.64
C PRO A 123 22.46 -25.39 16.48
N GLU A 124 22.66 -25.31 17.79
CA GLU A 124 23.04 -26.46 18.64
C GLU A 124 21.85 -27.31 19.14
N ASP A 125 20.61 -26.85 18.99
CA ASP A 125 19.42 -27.60 19.44
C ASP A 125 18.92 -28.67 18.44
N MET A 126 19.72 -29.05 17.43
CA MET A 126 19.35 -30.06 16.41
C MET A 126 19.95 -31.46 16.60
N PHE A 127 20.60 -31.75 17.73
CA PHE A 127 21.07 -33.11 18.05
C PHE A 127 20.28 -33.74 19.19
N GLY A 128 19.04 -34.15 18.86
CA GLY A 128 18.26 -35.10 19.64
C GLY A 128 18.92 -36.48 19.62
N THR A 129 19.42 -36.86 20.79
CA THR A 129 19.91 -38.15 21.26
C THR A 129 19.39 -39.41 20.54
N ASN A 130 20.35 -40.16 19.99
CA ASN A 130 20.28 -41.60 19.78
C ASN A 130 19.96 -42.31 21.10
N ASN A 131 18.94 -43.17 21.13
CA ASN A 131 18.91 -44.40 21.94
C ASN A 131 17.68 -45.25 21.60
N GLY A 132 17.91 -46.27 20.75
CA GLY A 132 16.99 -47.38 20.51
C GLY A 132 17.81 -48.66 20.38
N GLY A 133 18.12 -49.26 21.52
CA GLY A 133 18.90 -50.48 21.64
C GLY A 133 18.08 -51.73 21.34
N TRP A 134 18.74 -52.69 20.69
CA TRP A 134 18.36 -54.09 20.60
C TRP A 134 18.62 -54.78 21.94
N PHE A 135 17.60 -55.42 22.51
CA PHE A 135 17.67 -56.66 23.28
C PHE A 135 16.29 -57.33 23.27
#